data_AF-A0A8T1RM83-F1
#
_entry.id   AF-A0A8T1RM83-F1
#
_cell.length_a   1.000
_cell.length_b   1.000
_cell.length_c   1.000
_cell.angle_alpha   90.00
_cell.angle_beta   90.00
_cell.angle_gamma   90.00
#
_symmetry.space_group_name_H-M   'P 1'
#
loop_
_entity.id
_entity.type
_entity.pdbx_description
1 polymer ?
#
loop_
_entity_poly.entity_id
_entity_poly.type
_entity_poly.pdbx_seq_one_letter_code
_entity_poly.pdbx_strand_id
1 'polypeptide(L)'
;MATKFESQLLTSNFNMPMTSVKLDGKNYISWSKSATIFLKGKELSSHLVNPKPDSNNSTFAQWKQEDAQILSLMLTSKESNICSSLIHFYIVQEVWSHLKHMYSSARNTTCIYELCKQFFGLEQGTLGLEEYYAHHAMLSRHGSQLSFDPISERSTLVASYVVPGGRGGRGVRSACGGRDAKGNRT
;
A
#
# COMPACT_ATOMS: atom_id res chain seq x y z
N MET A 1 40.72 -24.81 8.27
CA MET A 1 40.61 -24.70 6.80
C MET A 1 39.15 -24.83 6.40
N ALA A 2 38.35 -23.76 6.54
CA ALA A 2 36.92 -23.75 6.18
C ALA A 2 36.51 -22.35 5.70
N THR A 3 37.24 -21.78 4.74
CA THR A 3 37.11 -20.34 4.41
C THR A 3 37.05 -20.01 2.92
N LYS A 4 37.04 -21.01 2.02
CA LYS A 4 36.98 -20.75 0.56
C LYS A 4 35.72 -21.32 -0.13
N PHE A 5 35.20 -22.44 0.36
CA PHE A 5 34.04 -23.11 -0.24
C PHE A 5 32.72 -22.44 0.17
N GLU A 6 32.57 -22.05 1.44
CA GLU A 6 31.37 -21.35 1.91
C GLU A 6 31.24 -19.94 1.34
N SER A 7 32.36 -19.22 1.19
CA SER A 7 32.40 -17.91 0.53
C SER A 7 31.98 -18.00 -0.94
N GLN A 8 32.38 -19.06 -1.66
CA GLN A 8 32.02 -19.28 -3.07
C GLN A 8 30.54 -19.69 -3.25
N LEU A 9 29.97 -20.45 -2.30
CA LEU A 9 28.54 -20.76 -2.31
C LEU A 9 27.69 -19.51 -2.02
N LEU A 10 28.11 -18.63 -1.12
CA LEU A 10 27.42 -17.36 -0.84
C LEU A 10 27.45 -16.39 -2.03
N THR A 11 28.52 -16.37 -2.83
CA THR A 11 28.58 -15.54 -4.05
C THR A 11 27.82 -16.14 -5.23
N SER A 12 27.80 -17.47 -5.36
CA SER A 12 27.04 -18.22 -6.38
C SER A 12 25.52 -18.09 -6.19
N ASN A 13 25.06 -18.01 -4.95
CA ASN A 13 23.65 -18.07 -4.59
C ASN A 13 22.77 -16.86 -4.97
N PHE A 14 23.38 -15.73 -5.37
CA PHE A 14 22.68 -14.51 -5.78
C PHE A 14 22.70 -14.26 -7.29
N ASN A 15 23.29 -15.17 -8.08
CA ASN A 15 23.30 -15.07 -9.55
C ASN A 15 21.92 -15.30 -10.19
N MET A 16 20.93 -15.76 -9.42
CA MET A 16 19.58 -15.97 -9.88
C MET A 16 18.72 -14.74 -9.57
N PRO A 17 17.98 -14.19 -10.57
CA PRO A 17 17.12 -13.05 -10.33
C PRO A 17 16.00 -13.43 -9.35
N MET A 18 15.72 -12.53 -8.40
CA MET A 18 14.68 -12.71 -7.38
C MET A 18 13.28 -12.89 -8.00
N THR A 19 13.03 -12.25 -9.14
CA THR A 19 11.77 -12.30 -9.89
C THR A 19 12.03 -12.34 -11.39
N SER A 20 11.15 -12.99 -12.15
CA SER A 20 11.21 -12.98 -13.63
C SER A 20 10.69 -11.65 -14.22
N VAL A 21 9.77 -11.00 -13.50
CA VAL A 21 9.18 -9.71 -13.90
C VAL A 21 9.66 -8.62 -12.95
N LYS A 22 10.18 -7.52 -13.52
CA LYS A 22 10.61 -6.34 -12.75
C LYS A 22 9.42 -5.58 -12.18
N LEU A 23 9.62 -4.94 -11.03
CA LEU A 23 8.61 -4.07 -10.42
C LEU A 23 8.31 -2.87 -11.35
N ASP A 24 7.05 -2.66 -11.70
CA ASP A 24 6.58 -1.58 -12.60
C ASP A 24 5.59 -0.61 -11.91
N GLY A 25 5.34 -0.85 -10.62
CA GLY A 25 4.49 -0.04 -9.75
C GLY A 25 3.03 -0.49 -9.74
N LYS A 26 2.59 -1.25 -10.76
CA LYS A 26 1.25 -1.86 -10.84
C LYS A 26 1.27 -3.30 -10.35
N ASN A 27 2.41 -3.98 -10.49
CA ASN A 27 2.57 -5.40 -10.17
C ASN A 27 3.13 -5.67 -8.76
N TYR A 28 3.13 -4.68 -7.86
CA TYR A 28 3.73 -4.79 -6.52
C TYR A 28 3.27 -6.01 -5.72
N ILE A 29 1.98 -6.37 -5.75
CA ILE A 29 1.46 -7.53 -5.00
C ILE A 29 2.11 -8.83 -5.48
N SER A 30 2.20 -9.03 -6.80
CA SER A 30 2.81 -10.24 -7.38
C SER A 30 4.32 -10.24 -7.15
N TRP A 31 4.98 -9.10 -7.38
CA TRP A 31 6.42 -8.94 -7.19
C TRP A 31 6.83 -9.19 -5.73
N SER A 32 6.13 -8.58 -4.76
CA SER A 32 6.44 -8.72 -3.33
C SER A 32 6.22 -10.16 -2.84
N LYS A 33 5.21 -10.87 -3.36
CA LYS A 33 5.04 -12.31 -3.08
C LYS A 33 6.22 -13.13 -3.59
N SER A 34 6.64 -12.94 -4.84
CA SER A 34 7.80 -13.64 -5.41
C SER A 34 9.09 -13.34 -4.63
N ALA A 35 9.35 -12.07 -4.31
CA ALA A 35 10.49 -11.63 -3.50
C ALA A 35 10.50 -12.31 -2.13
N THR A 36 9.35 -12.36 -1.46
CA THR A 36 9.21 -13.00 -0.15
C THR A 36 9.50 -14.50 -0.23
N ILE A 37 8.98 -15.21 -1.24
CA ILE A 37 9.22 -16.65 -1.43
C ILE A 37 10.70 -16.92 -1.69
N PHE A 38 11.33 -16.14 -2.56
CA PHE A 38 12.76 -16.26 -2.86
C PHE A 38 13.62 -16.10 -1.60
N LEU A 39 13.39 -15.05 -0.81
CA LEU A 39 14.14 -14.79 0.42
C LEU A 39 13.84 -15.81 1.51
N LYS A 40 12.61 -16.34 1.60
CA LYS A 40 12.29 -17.45 2.51
C LYS A 40 13.07 -18.71 2.15
N GLY A 41 13.18 -19.05 0.85
CA GLY A 41 13.98 -20.19 0.40
C GLY A 41 15.48 -20.05 0.65
N LYS A 42 15.95 -18.83 0.96
CA LYS A 42 17.34 -18.51 1.33
C LYS A 42 17.52 -18.27 2.83
N GLU A 43 16.46 -18.40 3.63
CA GLU A 43 16.43 -18.08 5.07
C GLU A 43 16.72 -16.59 5.40
N LEU A 44 16.62 -15.69 4.42
CA LEU A 44 16.94 -14.26 4.57
C LEU A 44 15.70 -13.37 4.78
N SER A 45 14.50 -13.96 4.88
CA SER A 45 13.25 -13.20 4.99
C SER A 45 13.16 -12.30 6.23
N SER A 46 13.98 -12.54 7.25
CA SER A 46 14.11 -11.71 8.45
C SER A 46 14.52 -10.27 8.13
N HIS A 47 15.33 -10.04 7.08
CA HIS A 47 15.82 -8.72 6.69
C HIS A 47 14.71 -7.78 6.20
N LEU A 48 13.56 -8.32 5.82
CA LEU A 48 12.41 -7.53 5.37
C LEU A 48 11.65 -6.85 6.51
N VAL A 49 11.74 -7.41 7.73
CA VAL A 49 10.85 -7.05 8.85
C VAL A 49 11.63 -6.68 10.10
N ASN A 50 12.71 -7.40 10.39
CA ASN A 50 13.46 -7.22 11.63
C ASN A 50 14.33 -5.97 11.56
N PRO A 51 14.50 -5.26 12.69
CA PRO A 51 15.41 -4.14 12.76
C PRO A 51 16.85 -4.61 12.58
N LYS A 52 17.70 -3.67 12.15
CA LYS A 52 19.14 -3.85 12.08
C LYS A 52 19.69 -4.33 13.44
N PRO A 53 20.51 -5.39 13.47
CA PRO A 53 21.13 -5.88 14.70
C PRO A 53 22.22 -4.92 15.23
N ASP A 54 22.54 -5.04 16.52
CA ASP A 54 23.62 -4.28 17.16
C ASP A 54 24.97 -4.58 16.48
N SER A 55 25.75 -3.53 16.23
CA SER A 55 27.11 -3.58 15.72
C SER A 55 28.07 -4.43 16.57
N ASN A 56 27.80 -4.61 17.86
CA ASN A 56 28.62 -5.43 18.75
C ASN A 56 28.36 -6.93 18.61
N ASN A 57 27.35 -7.34 17.84
CA ASN A 57 27.04 -8.74 17.63
C ASN A 57 28.05 -9.40 16.68
N SER A 58 28.52 -10.61 17.03
CA SER A 58 29.46 -11.38 16.20
C SER A 58 28.92 -11.69 14.80
N THR A 59 27.59 -11.71 14.63
CA THR A 59 26.93 -11.95 13.34
C THR A 59 26.69 -10.68 12.51
N PHE A 60 27.02 -9.50 13.03
CA PHE A 60 26.73 -8.22 12.37
C PHE A 60 27.40 -8.09 10.99
N ALA A 61 28.63 -8.59 10.86
CA ALA A 61 29.36 -8.55 9.59
C ALA A 61 28.68 -9.40 8.50
N GLN A 62 28.20 -10.59 8.86
CA GLN A 62 27.45 -11.46 7.96
C GLN A 62 26.10 -10.83 7.58
N TRP A 63 25.35 -10.34 8.57
CA TRP A 63 24.09 -9.65 8.34
C TRP A 63 24.25 -8.48 7.36
N LYS A 64 25.30 -7.67 7.52
CA LYS A 64 25.59 -6.54 6.61
C LYS A 64 25.85 -7.00 5.17
N GLN A 65 26.53 -8.14 5.00
CA GLN A 65 26.79 -8.69 3.68
C GLN A 65 25.50 -9.20 3.02
N GLU A 66 24.67 -9.93 3.76
CA GLU A 66 23.36 -10.42 3.30
C GLU A 66 22.43 -9.25 2.93
N ASP A 67 22.36 -8.22 3.77
CA ASP A 67 21.56 -7.01 3.53
C ASP A 67 21.97 -6.29 2.24
N ALA A 68 23.28 -6.10 2.01
CA ALA A 68 23.80 -5.49 0.78
C ALA A 68 23.46 -6.33 -0.48
N GLN A 69 23.52 -7.66 -0.38
CA GLN A 69 23.16 -8.55 -1.49
C GLN A 69 21.67 -8.45 -1.82
N ILE A 70 20.80 -8.44 -0.82
CA ILE A 70 19.35 -8.29 -1.02
C ILE A 70 19.02 -6.92 -1.60
N LEU A 71 19.65 -5.84 -1.14
CA LEU A 71 19.51 -4.51 -1.73
C LEU A 71 19.87 -4.50 -3.22
N SER A 72 20.97 -5.13 -3.59
CA SER A 72 21.38 -5.24 -5.00
C SER A 72 20.35 -5.96 -5.86
N LEU A 73 19.72 -7.03 -5.33
CA LEU A 73 18.64 -7.74 -6.00
C LEU A 73 17.39 -6.86 -6.13
N MET A 74 17.00 -6.14 -5.09
CA MET A 74 15.85 -5.23 -5.14
C MET A 74 16.05 -4.11 -6.16
N LEU A 75 17.25 -3.53 -6.21
CA LEU A 75 17.59 -2.48 -7.19
C LEU A 75 17.66 -3.00 -8.63
N THR A 76 18.04 -4.27 -8.83
CA THR A 76 18.10 -4.88 -10.17
C THR A 76 16.73 -5.39 -10.64
N SER A 77 15.85 -5.74 -9.70
CA SER A 77 14.50 -6.27 -9.95
C SER A 77 13.42 -5.19 -10.08
N LYS A 78 13.79 -3.92 -10.22
CA LYS A 78 12.87 -2.81 -10.52
C LYS A 78 13.06 -2.30 -11.94
N GLU A 79 12.00 -1.75 -12.52
CA GLU A 79 12.09 -0.96 -13.74
C GLU A 79 12.70 0.43 -13.47
N SER A 80 13.24 1.06 -14.52
CA SER A 80 13.91 2.37 -14.42
C SER A 80 12.96 3.50 -13.98
N ASN A 81 11.67 3.36 -14.27
CA ASN A 81 10.60 4.29 -13.91
C ASN A 81 10.10 4.15 -12.46
N ILE A 82 10.56 3.13 -11.71
CA ILE A 82 10.32 3.01 -10.26
C ILE A 82 11.20 4.00 -9.52
N CYS A 83 10.57 4.69 -8.56
CA CYS A 83 11.12 5.78 -7.77
C CYS A 83 12.64 5.68 -7.57
N SER A 84 13.39 6.60 -8.19
CA SER A 84 14.86 6.67 -8.04
C SER A 84 15.29 6.95 -6.59
N SER A 85 14.34 7.34 -5.72
CA SER A 85 14.56 7.56 -4.29
C SER A 85 15.11 6.34 -3.55
N LEU A 86 14.98 5.13 -4.12
CA LEU A 86 15.50 3.90 -3.52
C LEU A 86 17.02 3.93 -3.28
N ILE A 87 17.75 4.76 -4.04
CA ILE A 87 19.21 4.91 -3.91
C ILE A 87 19.61 5.53 -2.55
N HIS A 88 18.70 6.26 -1.88
CA HIS A 88 18.99 6.91 -0.61
C HIS A 88 18.88 5.98 0.62
N PHE A 89 18.35 4.77 0.44
CA PHE A 89 18.21 3.81 1.53
C PHE A 89 19.39 2.85 1.54
N TYR A 90 19.88 2.55 2.74
CA TYR A 90 21.05 1.69 2.96
C TYR A 90 20.71 0.37 3.64
N ILE A 91 19.42 0.13 3.93
CA ILE A 91 18.95 -1.04 4.66
C ILE A 91 17.73 -1.64 3.93
N VAL A 92 17.69 -2.97 3.79
CA VAL A 92 16.60 -3.69 3.09
C VAL A 92 15.23 -3.36 3.69
N GLN A 93 15.13 -3.35 5.01
CA GLN A 93 13.88 -3.10 5.74
C GLN A 93 13.26 -1.74 5.35
N GLU A 94 14.09 -0.70 5.16
CA GLU A 94 13.65 0.64 4.80
C GLU A 94 13.15 0.67 3.36
N VAL A 95 13.89 0.08 2.42
CA VAL A 95 13.49 -0.06 1.01
C VAL A 95 12.16 -0.82 0.91
N TRP A 96 12.05 -1.95 1.61
CA TRP A 96 10.87 -2.79 1.62
C TRP A 96 9.64 -2.03 2.13
N SER A 97 9.80 -1.32 3.25
CA SER A 97 8.74 -0.50 3.85
C SER A 97 8.32 0.66 2.94
N HIS A 98 9.29 1.33 2.32
CA HIS A 98 9.02 2.42 1.37
C HIS A 98 8.27 1.93 0.13
N LEU A 99 8.70 0.82 -0.47
CA LEU A 99 8.03 0.20 -1.60
C LEU A 99 6.60 -0.24 -1.25
N LYS A 100 6.41 -0.81 -0.07
CA LYS A 100 5.10 -1.19 0.44
C LYS A 100 4.19 0.04 0.60
N HIS A 101 4.69 1.11 1.21
CA HIS A 101 3.92 2.34 1.37
C HIS A 101 3.53 2.96 0.02
N MET A 102 4.49 3.05 -0.91
CA MET A 102 4.26 3.67 -2.21
C MET A 102 3.33 2.84 -3.09
N TYR A 103 3.57 1.53 -3.21
CA TYR A 103 2.97 0.72 -4.26
C TYR A 103 1.95 -0.32 -3.78
N SER A 104 1.92 -0.65 -2.48
CA SER A 104 0.79 -1.45 -1.95
C SER A 104 -0.51 -0.64 -1.93
N SER A 105 -0.39 0.67 -1.69
CA SER A 105 -1.51 1.62 -1.67
C SER A 105 -1.69 2.39 -2.98
N ALA A 106 -0.74 2.40 -3.92
CA ALA A 106 -0.92 3.05 -5.24
C ALA A 106 -2.09 2.45 -6.03
N ARG A 107 -2.25 1.13 -5.99
CA ARG A 107 -3.44 0.49 -6.59
C ARG A 107 -4.71 0.92 -5.88
N ASN A 108 -4.68 1.06 -4.55
CA ASN A 108 -5.82 1.63 -3.82
C ASN A 108 -6.04 3.07 -4.25
N THR A 109 -5.02 3.92 -4.36
CA THR A 109 -5.19 5.35 -4.65
C THR A 109 -5.73 5.59 -6.07
N THR A 110 -5.18 4.93 -7.09
CA THR A 110 -5.69 5.03 -8.47
C THR A 110 -7.07 4.38 -8.61
N CYS A 111 -7.29 3.21 -8.01
CA CYS A 111 -8.60 2.55 -8.02
C CYS A 111 -9.65 3.36 -7.24
N ILE A 112 -9.28 3.96 -6.11
CA ILE A 112 -10.12 4.87 -5.33
C ILE A 112 -10.44 6.11 -6.17
N TYR A 113 -9.47 6.71 -6.84
CA TYR A 113 -9.71 7.87 -7.72
C TYR A 113 -10.67 7.52 -8.86
N GLU A 114 -10.45 6.40 -9.55
CA GLU A 114 -11.32 5.92 -10.64
C GLU A 114 -12.73 5.58 -10.13
N LEU A 115 -12.84 4.96 -8.96
CA LEU A 115 -14.11 4.64 -8.32
C LEU A 115 -14.85 5.91 -7.91
N CYS A 116 -14.17 6.88 -7.30
CA CYS A 116 -14.74 8.19 -6.99
C CYS A 116 -15.23 8.89 -8.24
N LYS A 117 -14.42 8.88 -9.31
CA LYS A 117 -14.80 9.50 -10.57
C LYS A 117 -16.06 8.86 -11.15
N GLN A 118 -16.19 7.54 -11.10
CA GLN A 118 -17.39 6.83 -11.54
C GLN A 118 -18.59 7.09 -10.63
N PHE A 119 -18.38 7.12 -9.31
CA PHE A 119 -19.44 7.31 -8.32
C PHE A 119 -20.01 8.73 -8.34
N PHE A 120 -19.14 9.75 -8.30
CA PHE A 120 -19.56 11.16 -8.36
C PHE A 120 -19.96 11.61 -9.77
N GLY A 121 -19.54 10.88 -10.80
CA GLY A 121 -20.01 11.09 -12.17
C GLY A 121 -21.25 10.30 -12.54
N LEU A 122 -21.80 9.47 -11.62
CA LEU A 122 -23.02 8.72 -11.88
C LEU A 122 -24.22 9.66 -11.74
N GLU A 123 -24.83 9.99 -12.87
CA GLU A 123 -26.10 10.70 -12.94
C GLU A 123 -27.18 9.78 -13.49
N GLN A 124 -28.42 9.93 -13.03
CA GLN A 124 -29.53 9.12 -13.53
C GLN A 124 -29.73 9.33 -15.05
N GLY A 125 -29.61 10.56 -15.54
CA GLY A 125 -29.65 10.87 -16.97
C GLY A 125 -30.83 10.21 -17.70
N THR A 126 -30.52 9.38 -18.70
CA THR A 126 -31.49 8.57 -19.47
C THR A 126 -31.64 7.13 -18.95
N LEU A 127 -30.97 6.75 -17.86
CA LEU A 127 -31.02 5.40 -17.29
C LEU A 127 -32.38 5.15 -16.61
N GLY A 128 -32.85 3.90 -16.69
CA GLY A 128 -33.98 3.45 -15.88
C GLY A 128 -33.67 3.55 -14.39
N LEU A 129 -34.68 3.81 -13.55
CA LEU A 129 -34.52 3.95 -12.10
C LEU A 129 -33.85 2.70 -11.48
N GLU A 130 -34.22 1.51 -11.95
CA GLU A 130 -33.65 0.24 -11.50
C GLU A 130 -32.17 0.09 -11.89
N GLU A 131 -31.80 0.49 -13.10
CA GLU A 131 -30.41 0.45 -13.59
C GLU A 131 -29.50 1.43 -12.83
N TYR A 132 -30.00 2.63 -12.55
CA TYR A 132 -29.27 3.62 -11.76
C TYR A 132 -28.94 3.10 -10.35
N TYR A 133 -29.92 2.54 -9.64
CA TYR A 133 -29.70 1.99 -8.31
C TYR A 133 -28.80 0.76 -8.32
N ALA A 134 -28.89 -0.09 -9.35
CA ALA A 134 -27.98 -1.22 -9.52
C ALA A 134 -26.53 -0.76 -9.71
N HIS A 135 -26.29 0.25 -10.56
CA HIS A 135 -24.97 0.85 -10.75
C HIS A 135 -24.42 1.48 -9.46
N HIS A 136 -25.26 2.24 -8.77
CA HIS A 136 -24.89 2.86 -7.49
C HIS A 136 -24.51 1.80 -6.43
N ALA A 137 -25.30 0.72 -6.31
CA ALA A 137 -25.04 -0.38 -5.38
C ALA A 137 -23.77 -1.15 -5.73
N MET A 138 -23.52 -1.38 -7.02
CA MET A 138 -22.30 -2.04 -7.51
C MET A 138 -21.05 -1.23 -7.16
N LEU A 139 -21.05 0.08 -7.43
CA LEU A 139 -19.93 0.96 -7.11
C LEU A 139 -19.69 1.06 -5.59
N SER A 140 -20.76 1.15 -4.80
CA SER A 140 -20.70 1.16 -3.32
C SER A 140 -20.08 -0.13 -2.76
N ARG A 141 -20.49 -1.29 -3.31
CA ARG A 141 -19.95 -2.60 -2.94
C ARG A 141 -18.49 -2.77 -3.34
N HIS A 142 -18.08 -2.22 -4.48
CA HIS A 142 -16.68 -2.24 -4.93
C HIS A 142 -15.81 -1.45 -3.95
N GLY A 143 -16.24 -0.25 -3.57
CA GLY A 143 -15.46 0.58 -2.65
C GLY A 143 -15.32 0.03 -1.23
N SER A 144 -16.32 -0.71 -0.76
CA SER A 144 -16.24 -1.40 0.55
C SER A 144 -15.14 -2.48 0.62
N GLN A 145 -14.61 -2.93 -0.51
CA GLN A 145 -13.54 -3.94 -0.59
C GLN A 145 -12.13 -3.32 -0.67
N LEU A 146 -12.02 -2.02 -0.86
CA LEU A 146 -10.74 -1.32 -0.94
C LEU A 146 -10.27 -0.96 0.48
N SER A 147 -9.01 -1.25 0.79
CA SER A 147 -8.37 -0.84 2.04
C SER A 147 -8.11 0.66 2.00
N PHE A 148 -8.96 1.44 2.66
CA PHE A 148 -8.70 2.84 2.95
C PHE A 148 -7.66 2.91 4.08
N ASP A 149 -6.39 3.15 3.74
CA ASP A 149 -5.39 3.42 4.77
C ASP A 149 -5.80 4.71 5.49
N PRO A 150 -5.98 4.71 6.83
CA PRO A 150 -6.47 5.86 7.59
C PRO A 150 -5.44 7.00 7.72
N ILE A 151 -4.29 6.90 7.05
CA ILE A 151 -3.15 7.81 7.21
C ILE A 151 -3.26 9.05 6.29
N SER A 152 -4.11 9.02 5.27
CA SER A 152 -4.34 10.16 4.38
C SER A 152 -5.74 10.73 4.59
N GLU A 153 -5.86 12.01 4.98
CA GLU A 153 -7.15 12.72 5.12
C GLU A 153 -8.07 12.55 3.91
N ARG A 154 -7.48 12.42 2.71
CA ARG A 154 -8.22 12.19 1.45
C ARG A 154 -8.85 10.80 1.38
N SER A 155 -8.22 9.80 2.00
CA SER A 155 -8.71 8.42 2.10
C SER A 155 -9.92 8.33 3.04
N THR A 156 -9.89 9.06 4.16
CA THR A 156 -10.98 9.10 5.16
C THR A 156 -12.24 9.78 4.65
N LEU A 157 -12.10 10.89 3.90
CA LEU A 157 -13.25 11.57 3.28
C LEU A 157 -13.94 10.67 2.26
N VAL A 158 -13.18 10.03 1.36
CA VAL A 158 -13.76 9.11 0.37
C VAL A 158 -14.43 7.90 1.02
N ALA A 159 -13.80 7.31 2.04
CA ALA A 159 -14.39 6.20 2.79
C ALA A 159 -15.77 6.55 3.38
N SER A 160 -15.96 7.80 3.83
CA SER A 160 -17.24 8.26 4.41
C SER A 160 -18.40 8.33 3.41
N TYR A 161 -18.12 8.55 2.12
CA TYR A 161 -19.13 8.60 1.07
C TYR A 161 -19.41 7.23 0.43
N VAL A 162 -18.42 6.34 0.44
CA VAL A 162 -18.45 5.07 -0.29
C VAL A 162 -18.88 3.90 0.61
N VAL A 163 -18.67 3.99 1.93
CA VAL A 163 -19.12 2.98 2.88
C VAL A 163 -20.51 3.34 3.41
N PRO A 164 -21.55 2.50 3.20
CA PRO A 164 -22.87 2.76 3.71
C PRO A 164 -22.88 2.59 5.24
N GLY A 165 -22.73 3.70 5.98
CA GLY A 165 -22.82 3.68 7.45
C GLY A 165 -22.12 4.81 8.24
N GLY A 166 -21.55 5.82 7.60
CA GLY A 166 -20.93 6.96 8.30
C GLY A 166 -21.98 7.97 8.79
N ARG A 167 -22.26 7.99 10.10
CA ARG A 167 -23.20 8.92 10.76
C ARG A 167 -22.99 10.37 10.35
N GLY A 168 -24.10 11.03 10.01
CA GLY A 168 -24.17 12.43 9.64
C GLY A 168 -23.47 13.37 10.61
N GLY A 169 -22.69 14.28 10.04
CA GLY A 169 -22.21 15.48 10.70
C GLY A 169 -23.39 16.29 11.24
N ARG A 170 -23.32 16.59 12.52
CA ARG A 170 -24.29 17.40 13.27
C ARG A 170 -24.52 18.73 12.56
N GLY A 171 -25.81 19.07 12.42
CA GLY A 171 -26.30 20.29 11.84
C GLY A 171 -25.70 21.54 12.48
N VAL A 172 -25.43 22.51 11.61
CA VAL A 172 -25.22 23.91 11.95
C VAL A 172 -26.47 24.40 12.68
N ARG A 173 -26.35 24.67 13.98
CA ARG A 173 -27.37 25.41 14.73
C ARG A 173 -27.36 26.84 14.22
N SER A 174 -28.32 27.18 13.36
CA SER A 174 -28.74 28.58 13.20
C SER A 174 -29.64 28.91 14.40
N ALA A 175 -29.08 29.64 15.36
CA ALA A 175 -29.82 30.23 16.46
C ALA A 175 -30.09 31.70 16.12
N CYS A 176 -31.28 31.98 15.59
CA CYS A 176 -31.91 33.29 15.71
C CYS A 176 -33.34 33.06 16.18
N GLY A 177 -33.59 33.34 17.45
CA GLY A 177 -34.91 33.25 18.06
C GLY A 177 -35.80 34.41 17.67
N GLY A 178 -37.03 34.10 17.29
CA GLY A 178 -38.19 34.99 17.36
C GLY A 178 -39.27 34.26 18.14
N ARG A 179 -39.67 34.82 19.29
CA ARG A 179 -40.76 34.32 20.14
C ARG A 179 -42.05 35.01 19.72
N ASP A 180 -43.09 34.24 19.43
CA ASP A 180 -44.43 34.75 19.19
C ASP A 180 -45.28 34.59 20.46
N ALA A 181 -46.10 35.60 20.76
CA ALA A 181 -46.78 35.82 22.05
C ALA A 181 -48.01 34.93 22.31
N LYS A 182 -48.08 33.73 21.76
CA LYS A 182 -49.16 32.77 22.06
C LYS A 182 -48.57 31.37 22.17
N GLY A 183 -48.16 31.04 23.39
CA GLY A 183 -47.74 29.69 23.74
C GLY A 183 -48.88 28.72 23.54
N ASN A 184 -48.76 27.85 22.53
CA ASN A 184 -49.25 26.48 22.66
C ASN A 184 -48.40 25.53 21.81
N ARG A 185 -48.18 24.34 22.36
CA ARG A 185 -47.21 23.34 21.89
C ARG A 185 -47.92 22.30 21.01
N THR A 186 -47.33 21.98 19.87
CA THR A 186 -47.28 20.61 19.34
C THR A 186 -45.83 20.30 19.05
#